data_AF-A0A7X8QEZ4-F1
#
_entry.id   AF-A0A7X8QEZ4-F1
#
_cell.length_a   1.000
_cell.length_b   1.000
_cell.length_c   1.000
_cell.angle_alpha   90.00
_cell.angle_beta   90.00
_cell.angle_gamma   90.00
#
_symmetry.space_group_name_H-M   'P 1'
#
loop_
_entity.id
_entity.type
_entity.pdbx_description
1 polymer ?
#
loop_
_entity_poly.entity_id
_entity_poly.type
_entity_poly.pdbx_seq_one_letter_code
_entity_poly.pdbx_strand_id
1 'polypeptide(L)' 'MSTWSRTQRVCATCRYWMGRRDIEHTASFYRALDSRGKCANPRGGFRRVQMSEGAACKDWRGFGEG' A
#
# COMPACT_ATOMS: atom_id res chain seq x y z
N MET A 1 -8.69 -5.94 10.42
CA MET A 1 -7.21 -5.98 10.49
C MET A 1 -6.75 -7.13 9.62
N SER A 2 -5.81 -6.87 8.71
CA SER A 2 -5.39 -7.85 7.70
C SER A 2 -3.88 -7.82 7.53
N THR A 3 -3.28 -8.99 7.31
CA THR A 3 -1.84 -9.13 7.01
C THR A 3 -1.67 -9.36 5.52
N TRP A 4 -0.70 -8.66 4.92
CA TRP A 4 -0.41 -8.70 3.50
C TRP A 4 1.07 -9.01 3.26
N SER A 5 1.36 -9.82 2.25
CA SER A 5 2.70 -10.05 1.73
C SER A 5 3.00 -9.08 0.58
N ARG A 6 4.25 -8.61 0.48
CA ARG A 6 4.73 -7.77 -0.63
C ARG A 6 4.37 -8.32 -2.00
N THR A 7 4.32 -9.64 -2.17
CA THR A 7 4.00 -10.34 -3.43
C THR A 7 2.59 -10.06 -3.94
N GLN A 8 1.65 -9.68 -3.07
CA GLN A 8 0.25 -9.41 -3.45
C GLN A 8 0.07 -8.08 -4.18
N ARG A 9 1.03 -7.16 -4.08
CA ARG A 9 1.05 -5.87 -4.82
C ARG A 9 -0.25 -5.05 -4.70
N VAL A 10 -0.76 -4.92 -3.48
CA VAL A 10 -1.96 -4.13 -3.14
C VAL A 10 -1.59 -2.81 -2.45
N CYS A 11 -2.58 -1.96 -2.18
CA CYS A 11 -2.43 -0.69 -1.50
C CYS A 11 -1.74 -0.84 -0.14
N ALA A 12 -2.11 -1.83 0.67
CA ALA A 12 -1.47 -2.11 1.95
C ALA A 12 0.05 -2.28 1.85
N THR A 13 0.54 -2.84 0.74
CA THR A 13 1.97 -3.08 0.47
C THR A 13 2.63 -2.03 -0.42
N CYS A 14 1.87 -1.02 -0.86
CA CYS A 14 2.33 0.06 -1.74
C CYS A 14 2.90 1.23 -0.94
N ARG A 15 4.09 1.72 -1.31
CA ARG A 15 4.72 2.89 -0.65
C ARG A 15 3.89 4.17 -0.69
N TYR A 16 2.97 4.28 -1.65
CA TYR A 16 2.14 5.47 -1.84
C TYR A 16 0.83 5.46 -1.04
N TRP A 17 0.45 4.34 -0.43
CA TRP A 17 -0.77 4.29 0.36
C TRP A 17 -0.54 4.90 1.75
N MET A 18 -1.45 5.78 2.17
CA MET A 18 -1.36 6.56 3.40
C MET A 18 -2.29 6.05 4.52
N GLY A 19 -2.78 4.81 4.43
CA GLY A 19 -3.46 4.16 5.56
C GLY A 19 -2.45 3.68 6.60
N ARG A 20 -2.82 3.65 7.89
CA ARG A 20 -1.91 3.17 8.94
C ARG A 20 -1.65 1.68 8.79
N ARG A 21 -0.38 1.31 8.91
CA ARG A 21 0.10 -0.06 8.84
C ARG A 21 1.40 -0.20 9.60
N ASP A 22 1.59 -1.37 10.18
CA ASP A 22 2.90 -1.80 10.63
C ASP A 22 3.63 -2.45 9.46
N ILE A 23 4.90 -2.10 9.29
CA ILE A 23 5.75 -2.63 8.23
C ILE A 23 6.88 -3.37 8.91
N GLU A 24 7.01 -4.67 8.62
CA GLU A 24 8.17 -5.42 9.08
C GLU A 24 9.45 -4.80 8.53
N HIS A 25 10.56 -4.90 9.27
CA HIS A 25 11.85 -4.32 8.90
C HIS A 25 12.30 -4.58 7.45
N THR A 26 12.05 -5.78 6.92
CA THR A 26 12.40 -6.15 5.53
C THR A 26 11.39 -5.68 4.48
N ALA A 27 10.27 -5.11 4.93
CA ALA A 27 9.10 -4.77 4.12
C ALA A 27 8.57 -5.97 3.30
N SER A 28 8.65 -7.18 3.86
CA SER A 28 8.09 -8.40 3.27
C SER A 28 6.62 -8.60 3.67
N PHE A 29 6.29 -8.25 4.92
CA PHE A 29 4.94 -8.32 5.46
C PHE A 29 4.46 -6.97 6.00
N TYR A 30 3.16 -6.75 5.88
CA TYR A 30 2.47 -5.51 6.24
C TYR A 30 1.20 -5.84 7.02
N ARG A 31 1.02 -5.22 8.18
CA ARG A 31 -0.21 -5.32 8.97
C ARG A 31 -1.03 -4.05 8.80
N ALA A 32 -2.11 -4.12 8.03
CA ALA A 32 -3.02 -2.99 7.86
C ALA A 32 -3.85 -2.77 9.12
N LEU A 33 -3.69 -1.60 9.73
CA LEU A 33 -4.47 -1.16 10.89
C LEU A 33 -5.76 -0.47 10.46
N ASP A 34 -5.71 0.26 9.33
CA ASP A 34 -6.89 0.85 8.69
C ASP A 34 -7.30 0.00 7.47
N SER A 35 -8.61 -0.12 7.21
CA SER A 35 -9.14 -0.76 5.99
C SER A 35 -9.15 0.19 4.79
N ARG A 36 -8.91 1.48 4.99
CA ARG A 36 -8.90 2.49 3.92
C ARG A 36 -7.81 3.52 4.14
N GLY A 37 -7.26 4.04 3.05
CA GLY A 37 -6.23 5.06 3.05
C GLY A 37 -6.16 5.80 1.73
N LYS A 38 -5.72 7.05 1.73
CA LYS A 38 -5.56 7.82 0.48
C LYS A 38 -4.29 7.38 -0.27
N CYS A 39 -4.33 7.43 -1.59
CA CYS A 39 -3.15 7.23 -2.43
C CYS A 39 -2.38 8.55 -2.64
N ALA A 40 -1.06 8.51 -2.48
CA ALA A 40 -0.15 9.65 -2.65
C ALA A 40 0.74 9.55 -3.90
N ASN A 41 0.44 8.62 -4.82
CA ASN A 41 1.25 8.45 -6.02
C ASN A 41 1.25 9.76 -6.85
N PRO A 42 2.42 10.39 -7.09
CA PRO A 42 2.47 11.66 -7.81
C PRO A 42 2.17 11.54 -9.30
N ARG A 43 2.30 10.34 -9.87
CA ARG A 43 2.14 10.07 -11.32
C ARG A 43 0.93 9.19 -11.64
N GLY A 44 0.23 8.66 -10.64
CA GLY A 44 -0.90 7.76 -10.82
C GLY A 44 -2.25 8.47 -10.85
N GLY A 45 -3.24 7.85 -11.51
CA GLY A 45 -4.61 8.38 -11.62
C GLY A 45 -5.42 8.40 -10.31
N PHE A 46 -4.90 7.81 -9.24
CA PHE A 46 -5.61 7.65 -7.97
C PHE A 46 -5.13 8.62 -6.86
N ARG A 47 -4.33 9.64 -7.20
CA ARG A 47 -3.82 10.59 -6.22
C ARG A 47 -4.97 11.23 -5.43
N ARG A 48 -4.87 11.25 -4.10
CA ARG A 48 -5.87 11.71 -3.11
C ARG A 48 -7.16 10.88 -3.02
N VAL A 49 -7.36 9.90 -3.90
CA VAL A 49 -8.50 8.98 -3.83
C VAL A 49 -8.33 8.03 -2.64
N GLN A 50 -9.42 7.78 -1.91
CA GLN A 50 -9.44 6.83 -0.82
C GLN A 50 -9.60 5.40 -1.38
N MET A 51 -8.65 4.53 -1.03
CA MET A 51 -8.58 3.15 -1.50
C MET A 51 -8.63 2.18 -0.33
N SER A 52 -9.20 0.99 -0.57
CA SER A 52 -9.08 -0.12 0.37
C SER A 52 -7.64 -0.61 0.45
N GLU A 53 -7.29 -1.20 1.58
CA GLU A 53 -6.02 -1.86 1.81
C GLU A 53 -5.73 -2.97 0.77
N GLY A 54 -6.78 -3.65 0.28
CA GLY A 54 -6.70 -4.71 -0.73
C GLY A 54 -6.75 -4.24 -2.20
N ALA A 55 -6.91 -2.95 -2.48
CA ALA A 55 -7.00 -2.47 -3.86
C ALA A 55 -5.65 -2.57 -4.58
N ALA A 56 -5.66 -2.97 -5.86
CA ALA A 56 -4.48 -3.06 -6.71
C ALA A 56 -4.52 -1.99 -7.82
N CYS A 57 -3.35 -1.55 -8.27
CA CYS A 57 -3.22 -0.67 -9.44
C CYS A 57 -1.93 -0.96 -10.21
N LYS A 58 -1.88 -0.55 -11.48
CA LYS A 58 -0.71 -0.72 -12.35
C LYS A 58 0.52 0.05 -11.88
N ASP A 59 0.31 1.16 -11.15
CA ASP A 59 1.36 2.06 -10.68
C ASP A 59 1.87 1.70 -9.27
N TRP A 60 1.66 0.45 -8.84
CA TRP A 60 2.17 -0.06 -7.58
C TRP A 60 3.69 -0.02 -7.51
N ARG A 61 4.21 0.37 -6.34
CA ARG A 61 5.65 0.38 -6.03
C ARG A 61 5.88 -0.08 -4.59
N GLY A 62 6.80 -1.03 -4.43
CA GLY A 62 7.30 -1.45 -3.12
C GLY A 62 8.28 -0.44 -2.50
N PHE A 63 8.66 -0.67 -1.24
CA PHE A 63 9.63 0.19 -0.53
C PHE A 63 11.08 0.01 -0.99
N GLY A 64 11.41 -1.12 -1.63
CA GLY A 64 12.75 -1.42 -2.16
C GLY A 64 12.86 -1.39 -3.68
N GLU A 65 11.90 -0.78 -4.38
CA GLU A 65 11.96 -0.61 -5.85
C GLU A 65 12.32 0.84 -6.15
N GLY A 66 13.52 1.06 -6.68
CA GLY A 66 14.08 2.33 -7.14
C GLY A 66 14.51 2.23 -8.59
#